data_AF-A0A7K1LDU6-F1
#
_entry.id   AF-A0A7K1LDU6-F1
#
_cell.length_a   1.000
_cell.length_b   1.000
_cell.length_c   1.000
_cell.angle_alpha   90.00
_cell.angle_beta   90.00
_cell.angle_gamma   90.00
#
_symmetry.space_group_name_H-M   'P 1'
#
loop_
_entity.id
_entity.type
_entity.pdbx_description
1 polymer ?
#
loop_
_entity_poly.entity_id
_entity_poly.type
_entity_poly.pdbx_seq_one_letter_code
_entity_poly.pdbx_strand_id
1 'polypeptide(L)'
;MRDYFDSYGVLVALIAVGGGIVGGGLAANRLLRPNRPTAEKLLTYECGVDPVGGGWAHSYVRYYVFAYLYVVFAVDAVFLFPWATVFSAPGYGATTLGEMFVFLAFLAVGLAYAGKKGVLSWV
;
A
#
# COMPACT_ATOMS: atom_id res chain seq x y z
N MET A 1 -22.09 22.56 5.43
CA MET A 1 -20.63 22.78 5.65
C MET A 1 -20.18 22.31 7.03
N ARG A 2 -20.89 22.62 8.13
CA ARG A 2 -20.54 22.08 9.47
C ARG A 2 -20.49 20.55 9.51
N ASP A 3 -21.52 19.86 9.00
CA ASP A 3 -21.55 18.38 8.98
C ASP A 3 -20.39 17.72 8.21
N TYR A 4 -19.86 18.42 7.19
CA TYR A 4 -18.67 17.97 6.44
C TYR A 4 -17.43 18.01 7.34
N PHE A 5 -17.21 19.13 8.05
CA PHE A 5 -16.10 19.26 8.99
C PHE A 5 -16.25 18.34 10.21
N ASP A 6 -17.48 18.08 10.66
CA ASP A 6 -17.76 17.14 11.75
C ASP A 6 -17.34 15.72 11.37
N SER A 7 -17.55 15.32 10.10
CA SER A 7 -17.11 14.01 9.58
C SER A 7 -15.58 13.85 9.60
N TYR A 8 -14.81 14.90 9.27
CA TYR A 8 -13.36 14.87 9.43
C TYR A 8 -12.94 14.86 10.90
N GLY A 9 -13.69 15.55 11.78
CA GLY A 9 -13.49 15.48 13.22
C GLY A 9 -13.60 14.05 13.75
N VAL A 10 -14.63 13.32 13.31
CA VAL A 10 -14.82 11.89 13.64
C VAL A 10 -13.66 11.04 13.11
N LEU A 11 -13.22 11.26 11.87
CA LEU A 11 -12.08 10.55 11.29
C LEU A 11 -10.79 10.76 12.11
N VAL A 12 -10.49 12.01 12.46
CA VAL A 12 -9.31 12.34 13.28
C VAL A 12 -9.43 11.70 14.66
N ALA A 13 -10.61 11.74 15.28
CA ALA A 13 -10.86 11.08 16.56
C ALA A 13 -10.62 9.56 16.47
N LEU A 14 -11.06 8.90 15.40
CA LEU A 14 -10.83 7.46 15.19
C LEU A 14 -9.35 7.14 15.01
N ILE A 15 -8.62 7.93 14.22
CA ILE A 15 -7.17 7.76 14.03
C ILE A 15 -6.44 7.96 15.38
N ALA A 16 -6.83 8.98 16.15
CA ALA A 16 -6.25 9.26 17.45
C ALA A 16 -6.53 8.15 18.47
N VAL A 17 -7.76 7.62 18.52
CA VAL A 17 -8.12 6.50 19.38
C VAL A 17 -7.37 5.23 18.97
N GLY A 18 -7.33 4.91 17.67
CA GLY A 18 -6.59 3.76 17.16
C GLY A 18 -5.09 3.84 17.46
N GLY A 19 -4.48 5.00 17.19
CA GLY A 19 -3.09 5.28 17.54
C GLY A 19 -2.85 5.23 19.05
N GLY A 20 -3.80 5.72 19.85
CA GLY A 20 -3.76 5.67 21.31
C GLY A 20 -3.85 4.24 21.87
N ILE A 21 -4.67 3.38 21.28
CA ILE A 21 -4.75 1.96 21.65
C ILE A 21 -3.44 1.24 21.34
N VAL A 22 -2.89 1.42 20.13
CA VAL A 22 -1.63 0.79 19.73
C VAL A 22 -0.46 1.33 20.57
N GLY A 23 -0.34 2.65 20.66
CA GLY A 23 0.71 3.31 21.43
C GLY A 23 0.61 3.00 22.92
N GLY A 24 -0.59 3.04 23.49
CA GLY A 24 -0.87 2.68 24.88
C GLY A 24 -0.56 1.21 25.16
N GLY A 25 -0.93 0.29 24.27
CA GLY A 25 -0.59 -1.13 24.38
C GLY A 25 0.93 -1.37 24.34
N LEU A 26 1.65 -0.71 23.44
CA LEU A 26 3.12 -0.79 23.37
C LEU A 26 3.78 -0.19 24.62
N ALA A 27 3.25 0.93 25.14
CA ALA A 27 3.74 1.57 26.36
C ALA A 27 3.49 0.70 27.60
N ALA A 28 2.29 0.15 27.74
CA ALA A 28 1.94 -0.78 28.80
C ALA A 28 2.82 -2.04 28.74
N ASN A 29 3.01 -2.64 27.56
CA ASN A 29 3.92 -3.76 27.38
C ASN A 29 5.35 -3.40 27.79
N ARG A 30 5.86 -2.22 27.39
CA ARG A 30 7.20 -1.76 27.78
C ARG A 30 7.35 -1.58 29.29
N LEU A 31 6.29 -1.12 29.98
CA LEU A 31 6.30 -0.88 31.43
C LEU A 31 6.12 -2.16 32.26
N LEU A 32 5.25 -3.06 31.81
CA LEU A 32 4.86 -4.27 32.56
C LEU A 32 5.75 -5.48 32.26
N ARG A 33 6.41 -5.53 31.09
CA ARG A 33 7.23 -6.70 30.72
C ARG A 33 8.48 -6.82 31.59
N PRO A 34 8.96 -8.05 31.88
CA PRO A 34 10.30 -8.24 32.43
C PRO A 34 11.37 -7.70 31.47
N ASN A 35 12.20 -6.77 31.94
CA ASN A 35 13.28 -6.19 31.14
C ASN A 35 14.62 -6.87 31.48
N ARG A 36 14.98 -7.92 30.74
CA ARG A 36 16.24 -8.67 30.89
C ARG A 36 16.97 -8.83 29.55
N PRO A 37 17.55 -7.75 28.99
CA PRO A 37 18.36 -7.84 27.78
C PRO A 37 19.66 -8.60 28.10
N THR A 38 19.99 -9.60 27.29
CA THR A 38 21.30 -10.26 27.29
C THR A 38 21.89 -10.15 25.89
N ALA A 39 23.21 -10.28 25.77
CA ALA A 39 23.86 -10.22 24.46
C ALA A 39 23.26 -11.25 23.49
N GLU A 40 22.98 -12.48 23.95
CA GLU A 40 22.42 -13.52 23.07
C GLU A 40 21.00 -13.18 22.58
N LYS A 41 20.15 -12.56 23.41
CA LYS A 41 18.78 -12.18 23.03
C LYS A 41 18.72 -11.04 22.00
N LEU A 42 19.82 -10.31 21.83
CA LEU A 42 19.92 -9.19 20.90
C LEU A 42 20.60 -9.56 19.59
N LEU A 43 21.08 -10.81 19.46
CA LEU A 43 21.63 -11.33 18.21
C LEU A 43 20.51 -11.60 17.19
N THR A 44 20.82 -11.40 15.91
CA THR A 44 19.93 -11.79 14.80
C THR A 44 19.74 -13.30 14.82
N TYR A 45 18.50 -13.74 14.63
CA TYR A 45 18.17 -15.15 14.54
C TYR A 45 18.70 -15.77 13.24
N GLU A 46 19.53 -16.80 13.36
CA GLU A 46 20.13 -17.55 12.24
C GLU A 46 20.02 -19.07 12.47
N CYS A 47 18.82 -19.58 12.78
CA CYS A 47 18.53 -21.02 12.89
C CYS A 47 19.49 -21.84 13.79
N GLY A 48 20.05 -21.21 14.84
CA GLY A 48 20.95 -21.86 15.80
C GLY A 48 22.44 -21.75 15.49
N VAL A 49 22.83 -21.02 14.44
CA VAL A 49 24.23 -20.62 14.20
C VAL A 49 24.45 -19.16 14.54
N ASP A 50 25.70 -18.80 14.82
CA ASP A 50 26.06 -17.40 15.03
C ASP A 50 25.90 -16.61 13.71
N PRO A 51 25.32 -15.39 13.75
CA PRO A 51 25.14 -14.60 12.55
C PRO A 51 26.48 -14.21 11.94
N VAL A 52 26.68 -14.60 10.69
CA VAL A 52 27.94 -14.36 9.96
C VAL A 52 27.76 -13.21 8.97
N GLY A 53 28.55 -12.14 9.13
CA GLY A 53 28.67 -11.06 8.15
C GLY A 53 27.69 -9.89 8.31
N GLY A 54 28.00 -8.77 7.62
CA GLY A 54 27.07 -7.68 7.38
C GLY A 54 26.32 -7.96 6.08
N GLY A 55 25.06 -8.37 6.19
CA GLY A 55 24.25 -8.85 5.08
C GLY A 55 24.26 -7.89 3.89
N TRP A 56 24.87 -8.31 2.78
CA TRP A 56 24.66 -7.71 1.48
C TRP A 56 23.25 -8.09 1.04
N ALA A 57 22.26 -7.30 1.44
CA ALA A 57 20.94 -7.37 0.84
C ALA A 57 21.08 -6.97 -0.62
N HIS A 58 21.31 -7.95 -1.50
CA HIS A 58 21.11 -7.79 -2.93
C HIS A 58 19.63 -7.45 -3.11
N SER A 59 19.32 -6.15 -3.08
CA SER A 59 17.99 -5.64 -3.38
C SER A 59 17.77 -5.95 -4.85
N TYR A 60 17.10 -7.06 -5.12
CA TYR A 60 16.81 -7.49 -6.47
C TYR A 60 16.00 -6.40 -7.17
N VAL A 61 16.37 -6.06 -8.40
CA VAL A 61 15.65 -5.06 -9.23
C VAL A 61 14.16 -5.40 -9.37
N ARG A 62 13.78 -6.67 -9.17
CA ARG A 62 12.38 -7.12 -9.15
C ARG A 62 11.48 -6.26 -8.25
N TYR A 63 11.93 -5.88 -7.04
CA TYR A 63 11.12 -5.06 -6.14
C TYR A 63 10.87 -3.65 -6.71
N TYR A 64 11.89 -3.06 -7.34
CA TYR A 64 11.77 -1.77 -8.00
C TYR A 64 10.75 -1.82 -9.16
N VAL A 65 10.81 -2.86 -9.97
CA VAL A 65 9.89 -3.04 -11.10
C VAL A 65 8.44 -3.14 -10.63
N PHE A 66 8.16 -3.96 -9.61
CA PHE A 66 6.80 -4.09 -9.06
C PHE A 66 6.32 -2.78 -8.44
N ALA A 67 7.17 -2.07 -7.69
CA ALA A 67 6.83 -0.77 -7.12
C ALA A 67 6.55 0.28 -8.21
N TYR A 68 7.38 0.32 -9.26
CA TYR A 68 7.20 1.23 -10.39
C TYR A 68 5.88 0.97 -11.11
N LEU A 69 5.59 -0.30 -11.46
CA LEU A 69 4.32 -0.69 -12.07
C LEU A 69 3.13 -0.32 -11.19
N TYR A 70 3.22 -0.59 -9.87
CA TYR A 70 2.19 -0.21 -8.92
C TYR A 70 1.91 1.29 -8.94
N VAL A 71 2.94 2.14 -8.89
CA VAL A 71 2.76 3.60 -8.87
C VAL A 71 2.08 4.07 -10.15
N VAL A 72 2.49 3.57 -11.31
CA VAL A 72 1.85 3.90 -12.60
C VAL A 72 0.37 3.52 -12.57
N PHE A 73 0.05 2.26 -12.25
CA PHE A 73 -1.35 1.80 -12.19
C PHE A 73 -2.17 2.49 -11.10
N ALA A 74 -1.57 2.86 -9.96
CA ALA A 74 -2.25 3.56 -8.88
C ALA A 74 -2.66 4.97 -9.31
N VAL A 75 -1.78 5.69 -10.01
CA VAL A 75 -2.11 7.00 -10.59
C VAL A 75 -3.24 6.85 -11.62
N ASP A 76 -3.16 5.83 -12.48
CA ASP A 76 -4.19 5.59 -13.48
C ASP A 76 -5.56 5.25 -12.86
N ALA A 77 -5.57 4.46 -11.79
CA ALA A 77 -6.79 4.09 -11.07
C ALA A 77 -7.49 5.29 -10.42
N VAL A 78 -6.75 6.36 -10.07
CA VAL A 78 -7.36 7.59 -9.53
C VAL A 78 -8.28 8.25 -10.55
N PHE A 79 -8.01 8.12 -11.85
CA PHE A 79 -8.88 8.65 -12.91
C PHE A 79 -10.21 7.91 -13.05
N LEU A 80 -10.38 6.74 -12.42
CA LEU A 80 -11.65 6.03 -12.39
C LEU A 80 -12.66 6.67 -11.43
N PHE A 81 -12.22 7.43 -10.41
CA PHE A 81 -13.13 8.04 -9.44
C PHE A 81 -14.01 9.16 -10.01
N PRO A 82 -13.47 10.14 -10.78
CA PRO A 82 -14.30 11.19 -11.39
C PRO A 82 -15.31 10.63 -12.41
N TRP A 83 -14.97 9.54 -13.09
CA TRP A 83 -15.91 8.89 -13.99
C TRP A 83 -17.16 8.39 -13.25
N ALA A 84 -16.97 7.76 -12.08
CA ALA A 84 -18.07 7.22 -11.29
C ALA A 84 -19.05 8.31 -10.81
N THR A 85 -18.61 9.56 -10.68
CA THR A 85 -19.47 10.67 -10.26
C THR A 85 -20.26 11.30 -11.41
N VAL A 86 -19.81 11.17 -12.66
CA VAL A 86 -20.43 11.79 -13.85
C VAL A 86 -21.29 10.80 -14.65
N PHE A 87 -21.11 9.49 -14.46
CA PHE A 87 -21.85 8.46 -15.20
C PHE A 87 -23.38 8.63 -15.16
N SER A 88 -23.94 9.04 -14.02
CA SER A 88 -25.38 9.27 -13.84
C SER A 88 -25.87 10.64 -14.34
N ALA A 89 -24.99 11.51 -14.84
CA ALA A 89 -25.35 12.83 -15.32
C ALA A 89 -26.14 12.75 -16.65
N PRO A 90 -27.16 13.61 -16.85
CA PRO A 90 -27.95 13.62 -18.08
C PRO A 90 -27.09 13.79 -19.33
N GLY A 91 -27.22 12.88 -20.30
CA GLY A 91 -26.50 12.93 -21.57
C GLY A 91 -25.08 12.32 -21.56
N TYR A 92 -24.58 11.87 -20.41
CA TYR A 92 -23.20 11.37 -20.27
C TYR A 92 -23.08 9.84 -20.19
N GLY A 93 -24.14 9.09 -19.85
CA GLY A 93 -24.02 7.66 -19.50
C GLY A 93 -23.36 6.75 -20.55
N ALA A 94 -23.83 6.77 -21.81
CA ALA A 94 -23.27 5.88 -22.85
C ALA A 94 -21.88 6.32 -23.32
N THR A 95 -21.66 7.63 -23.45
CA THR A 95 -20.38 8.21 -23.90
C THR A 95 -19.28 7.99 -22.87
N THR A 96 -19.55 8.29 -21.60
CA THR A 96 -18.58 8.11 -20.51
C THR A 96 -18.24 6.63 -20.30
N LEU A 97 -19.19 5.72 -20.52
CA LEU A 97 -18.95 4.28 -20.50
C LEU A 97 -18.00 3.84 -21.62
N GLY A 98 -18.18 4.38 -22.83
CA GLY A 98 -17.26 4.13 -23.95
C GLY A 98 -15.84 4.61 -23.66
N GLU A 99 -15.69 5.84 -23.16
CA GLU A 99 -14.39 6.42 -22.76
C GLU A 99 -13.71 5.58 -21.67
N MET A 100 -14.46 5.07 -20.69
CA MET A 100 -13.94 4.19 -19.65
C MET A 100 -13.38 2.89 -20.25
N PHE A 101 -14.09 2.24 -21.17
CA PHE A 101 -13.59 1.02 -21.80
C PHE A 101 -12.34 1.28 -22.64
N VAL A 102 -12.26 2.43 -23.32
CA VAL A 102 -11.05 2.85 -24.04
C VAL A 102 -9.88 3.02 -23.06
N PHE A 103 -10.08 3.72 -21.94
CA PHE A 103 -9.05 3.90 -20.91
C PHE A 103 -8.59 2.56 -20.31
N LEU A 104 -9.53 1.69 -19.93
CA LEU A 104 -9.22 0.36 -19.42
C LEU A 104 -8.49 -0.51 -20.46
N ALA A 105 -8.82 -0.37 -21.75
CA ALA A 105 -8.10 -1.07 -22.81
C ALA A 105 -6.63 -0.63 -22.89
N PHE A 106 -6.33 0.66 -22.73
CA PHE A 106 -4.94 1.13 -22.66
C PHE A 106 -4.18 0.53 -21.48
N LEU A 107 -4.80 0.48 -20.29
CA LEU A 107 -4.20 -0.18 -19.11
C LEU A 107 -3.98 -1.67 -19.34
N ALA A 108 -4.97 -2.35 -19.92
CA ALA A 108 -4.90 -3.77 -20.24
C ALA A 108 -3.77 -4.07 -21.24
N VAL A 109 -3.57 -3.23 -22.25
CA VAL A 109 -2.45 -3.35 -23.20
C VAL A 109 -1.11 -3.18 -22.50
N GLY A 110 -0.96 -2.18 -21.62
CA GLY A 110 0.25 -1.98 -20.82
C GLY A 110 0.57 -3.20 -19.94
N LEU A 111 -0.44 -3.73 -19.25
CA LEU A 111 -0.30 -4.92 -18.40
C LEU A 111 0.05 -6.18 -19.22
N ALA A 112 -0.63 -6.38 -20.35
CA ALA A 112 -0.35 -7.49 -21.26
C ALA A 112 1.07 -7.43 -21.81
N TYR A 113 1.57 -6.23 -22.16
CA TYR A 113 2.95 -6.03 -22.59
C TYR A 113 3.95 -6.36 -21.47
N ALA A 114 3.72 -5.88 -20.25
CA ALA A 114 4.56 -6.19 -19.09
C ALA A 114 4.62 -7.71 -18.82
N GLY A 115 3.48 -8.39 -18.92
CA GLY A 115 3.40 -9.85 -18.85
C GLY A 115 4.20 -10.54 -19.96
N LYS A 116 4.03 -10.12 -21.22
CA LYS A 116 4.78 -10.67 -22.36
C LYS A 116 6.29 -10.47 -22.22
N LYS A 117 6.73 -9.36 -21.61
CA LYS A 117 8.15 -9.09 -21.34
C LYS A 117 8.72 -9.88 -20.15
N GLY A 118 7.90 -10.69 -19.46
CA GLY A 118 8.34 -11.47 -18.30
C GLY A 118 8.64 -10.62 -17.06
N VAL A 119 8.27 -9.35 -17.08
CA VAL A 119 8.56 -8.37 -16.02
C VAL A 119 7.72 -8.64 -14.76
N LEU A 120 6.61 -9.36 -14.92
CA LEU A 120 5.74 -9.83 -13.84
C LEU A 120 6.16 -11.20 -13.27
N SER A 121 7.25 -11.81 -13.76
CA SER A 121 7.70 -13.11 -13.28
C SER A 121 8.37 -12.99 -11.90
N TRP A 122 8.02 -13.91 -11.01
CA TRP A 122 8.61 -14.02 -9.68
C TRP A 122 9.42 -15.32 -9.62
N VAL A 123 10.53 -15.34 -10.36
CA VAL A 123 11.51 -16.44 -10.37
C VAL A 123 12.86 -15.93 -9.89
#